data_AF-A0A4Y8MV65-F1
#
_entry.id   AF-A0A4Y8MV65-F1
#
_cell.length_a   1.000
_cell.length_b   1.000
_cell.length_c   1.000
_cell.angle_alpha   90.00
_cell.angle_beta   90.00
_cell.angle_gamma   90.00
#
_symmetry.space_group_name_H-M   'P 1'
#
loop_
_entity.id
_entity.type
_entity.pdbx_description
1 polymer ?
#
loop_
_entity_poly.entity_id
_entity_poly.type
_entity_poly.pdbx_seq_one_letter_code
_entity_poly.pdbx_strand_id
1 'polypeptide(L)' 'MTMTTIRVSDTEVQVERTLYTFAQRSDADAFQRCLADSSIDSCYRTHPPLSAQPTLPDAQPDDPARGSTISPSLGGMP' A
#
# COMPACT_ATOMS: atom_id res chain seq x y z
N MET A 1 7.59 17.41 7.02
CA MET A 1 6.43 16.53 6.81
C MET A 1 6.36 15.60 8.01
N THR A 2 5.22 15.53 8.70
CA THR A 2 5.03 14.59 9.81
C THR A 2 4.65 13.23 9.22
N MET A 3 5.55 12.24 9.31
CA MET A 3 5.25 10.87 8.91
C MET A 3 4.37 10.21 9.96
N THR A 4 3.15 9.83 9.59
CA THR A 4 2.25 9.11 10.49
C THR A 4 2.66 7.64 10.53
N THR A 5 3.07 7.18 11.72
CA THR A 5 3.39 5.77 11.98
C THR A 5 2.36 5.18 12.94
N ILE A 6 1.87 3.99 12.61
CA ILE A 6 0.88 3.25 13.40
C ILE A 6 1.45 1.88 13.68
N ARG A 7 1.53 1.51 14.96
CA ARG A 7 1.87 0.15 15.38
C ARG A 7 0.63 -0.72 15.18
N VAL A 8 0.64 -1.58 14.16
CA VAL A 8 -0.47 -2.51 13.89
C VAL A 8 -0.35 -3.72 14.80
N SER A 9 0.86 -4.30 14.87
CA SER A 9 1.18 -5.48 15.68
C SER A 9 2.60 -5.39 16.24
N ASP A 10 3.01 -6.43 16.97
CA ASP A 10 4.35 -6.56 17.53
C ASP A 10 5.43 -6.52 16.42
N THR A 11 5.14 -7.12 15.27
CA THR A 11 6.00 -7.24 14.07
C THR A 11 5.50 -6.43 12.86
N GLU A 12 4.41 -5.66 12.98
CA GLU A 12 3.80 -4.96 11.86
C GLU A 12 3.67 -3.47 12.16
N VAL A 13 4.20 -2.65 11.26
CA VAL A 13 4.23 -1.20 11.37
C VAL A 13 3.65 -0.61 10.11
N GLN A 14 2.56 0.14 10.23
CA GLN A 14 2.04 0.92 9.12
C GLN A 14 2.69 2.30 9.14
N VAL A 15 3.28 2.70 8.02
CA VAL A 15 3.76 4.06 7.79
C VAL A 15 2.95 4.67 6.67
N GLU A 16 2.26 5.77 6.96
CA GLU A 16 1.30 6.42 6.08
C GLU A 16 0.23 5.44 5.55
N ARG A 17 0.43 4.89 4.35
CA ARG A 17 -0.48 3.94 3.68
C ARG A 17 0.22 2.65 3.26
N THR A 18 1.32 2.31 3.93
CA THR A 18 2.10 1.10 3.65
C THR A 18 2.32 0.33 4.95
N LEU A 19 1.89 -0.92 4.96
CA LEU A 19 2.17 -1.89 6.01
C LEU A 19 3.53 -2.52 5.76
N TYR A 20 4.38 -2.45 6.76
CA TYR A 20 5.67 -3.12 6.78
C TYR A 20 5.63 -4.25 7.80
N THR A 21 5.92 -5.46 7.35
CA THR A 21 5.95 -6.67 8.16
C THR A 21 7.39 -7.08 8.41
N PHE A 22 7.74 -7.35 9.66
CA PHE A 22 9.08 -7.72 10.10
C PHE A 22 9.12 -9.15 10.65
N ALA A 23 10.31 -9.74 10.70
CA ALA A 23 10.50 -11.08 11.24
C ALA A 23 10.34 -11.12 12.77
N GLN A 24 10.82 -10.08 13.45
CA GLN A 24 10.86 -10.00 14.90
C GLN A 24 10.39 -8.64 15.39
N ARG A 25 9.89 -8.61 16.63
CA ARG A 25 9.50 -7.40 17.33
C ARG A 25 10.62 -6.36 17.34
N SER A 26 11.84 -6.80 17.64
CA SER A 26 13.01 -5.94 17.75
C SER A 26 13.30 -5.17 16.46
N ASP A 27 13.06 -5.79 15.30
CA ASP A 27 13.23 -5.14 13.99
C ASP A 27 12.17 -4.07 13.75
N ALA A 28 10.91 -4.37 14.08
CA ALA A 28 9.80 -3.41 13.98
C ALA A 28 10.02 -2.20 14.91
N ASP A 29 10.45 -2.45 16.15
CA ASP A 29 10.79 -1.41 17.12
C ASP A 29 11.98 -0.55 16.65
N ALA A 30 13.03 -1.18 16.08
CA ALA A 30 14.18 -0.45 15.53
C ALA A 30 13.78 0.41 14.32
N PHE A 31 12.93 -0.10 13.43
CA PHE A 31 12.40 0.64 12.29
C PHE A 31 11.59 1.85 12.74
N GLN A 32 10.66 1.69 13.70
CA GLN A 32 9.90 2.82 14.27
C GLN A 32 10.80 3.89 14.89
N ARG A 33 11.84 3.48 15.62
CA ARG A 33 12.82 4.41 16.21
C ARG A 33 13.58 5.17 15.13
N CYS A 34 13.98 4.49 14.06
CA CYS A 34 14.64 5.11 12.93
C CYS A 34 13.73 6.15 12.26
N LEU A 35 12.44 5.85 12.08
CA LEU A 35 11.47 6.78 11.49
C LEU A 35 11.23 8.04 12.32
N ALA A 36 11.52 8.02 13.62
CA ALA A 36 11.41 9.18 14.48
C ALA A 36 12.55 10.20 14.26
N ASP A 37 13.71 9.75 13.77
CA ASP A 37 14.92 10.55 13.59
C ASP A 37 15.29 10.77 12.12
N SER A 38 14.88 9.84 11.24
CA SER A 38 15.31 9.74 9.85
C SER A 38 14.14 9.46 8.89
N SER A 39 14.46 9.33 7.60
CA SER A 39 13.48 9.08 6.53
C SER A 39 13.22 7.60 6.30
N ILE A 40 12.00 7.25 5.85
CA ILE A 40 11.61 5.88 5.49
C ILE A 40 12.65 5.17 4.62
N ASP A 41 13.17 5.82 3.57
CA ASP A 41 14.10 5.17 2.65
C ASP A 41 15.40 4.71 3.34
N SER A 42 15.95 5.55 4.23
CA SER A 42 17.11 5.20 5.04
C SER A 42 16.79 4.06 6.01
N CYS A 43 15.66 4.16 6.72
CA CYS A 43 15.23 3.12 7.66
C CYS A 43 14.95 1.80 6.96
N TYR A 44 14.41 1.83 5.74
CA TYR A 44 14.12 0.66 4.92
C TYR A 44 15.40 -0.06 4.49
N ARG A 45 16.46 0.70 4.19
CA ARG A 45 17.77 0.12 3.87
C ARG A 45 18.49 -0.44 5.09
N THR A 46 18.37 0.22 6.25
CA THR A 46 19.02 -0.23 7.49
C THR A 46 18.28 -1.41 8.14
N HIS A 47 16.96 -1.39 8.10
CA HIS A 47 16.07 -2.39 8.68
C HIS A 47 15.08 -2.87 7.60
N PRO A 48 15.52 -3.77 6.70
CA PRO A 48 14.68 -4.24 5.61
C PRO A 48 13.50 -5.07 6.16
N PRO A 49 12.26 -4.70 5.86
CA PRO A 49 11.09 -5.49 6.21
C PRO A 49 11.04 -6.77 5.37
N LEU A 50 10.36 -7.79 5.88
CA LEU A 50 10.07 -9.02 5.12
C LEU A 50 9.11 -8.75 3.97
N SER A 51 8.17 -7.84 4.17
CA SER A 51 7.20 -7.44 3.16
C SER A 51 6.72 -6.02 3.41
N ALA A 52 6.45 -5.31 2.31
CA ALA A 52 5.88 -3.99 2.30
C ALA A 52 4.65 -4.02 1.39
N GLN A 53 3.47 -3.78 1.94
CA GLN A 53 2.21 -3.83 1.20
C GLN A 53 1.41 -2.54 1.43
N PRO A 54 0.78 -1.94 0.41
CA PRO A 54 -0.14 -0.83 0.61
C PRO A 54 -1.30 -1.25 1.54
N THR A 55 -1.66 -0.44 2.53
CA THR A 55 -2.83 -0.69 3.41
C THR A 55 -4.14 -0.23 2.81
N LEU A 56 -4.11 0.43 1.66
CA LEU A 56 -5.32 0.73 0.91
C LEU A 56 -5.90 -0.60 0.42
N PRO A 57 -7.21 -0.86 0.62
CA PRO A 57 -7.87 -1.70 -0.36
C PRO A 57 -7.66 -0.99 -1.68
N ASP A 58 -7.16 -1.72 -2.67
CA ASP A 58 -7.41 -1.36 -4.06
C ASP A 58 -8.94 -1.37 -4.22
N ALA A 59 -9.60 -0.30 -3.77
CA ALA A 59 -10.81 0.14 -4.40
C ALA A 59 -10.34 0.63 -5.77
N GLN A 60 -10.02 -0.31 -6.66
CA GLN A 60 -10.49 -0.18 -8.01
C GLN A 60 -11.96 0.20 -7.82
N PRO A 61 -12.36 1.42 -8.19
CA PRO A 61 -13.77 1.76 -8.15
C PRO A 61 -14.44 0.65 -8.94
N ASP A 62 -15.35 -0.04 -8.25
CA ASP A 62 -16.58 -0.56 -8.81
C ASP A 62 -16.75 -0.07 -10.27
N ASP A 63 -16.33 -0.90 -11.23
CA ASP A 63 -16.79 -0.76 -12.61
C ASP A 63 -17.77 -1.92 -12.90
N PRO A 64 -19.01 -1.85 -12.37
CA PRO A 64 -20.10 -2.70 -12.81
C PRO A 64 -20.92 -2.03 -13.92
N ALA A 65 -20.36 -1.04 -14.65
CA ALA A 65 -21.12 -0.25 -15.61
C ALA A 65 -20.35 0.13 -16.88
N ARG A 66 -20.03 -0.86 -17.73
CA ARG A 66 -20.37 -0.74 -19.15
C ARG A 66 -20.58 -2.09 -19.85
N GLY A 67 -21.56 -2.83 -19.33
CA GLY A 67 -22.49 -3.46 -20.25
C GLY A 67 -23.09 -2.40 -21.19
N SER A 68 -23.27 -2.79 -22.45
CA SER A 68 -24.00 -2.06 -23.50
C SER A 68 -23.26 -0.87 -24.14
N THR A 69 -22.30 -1.17 -25.02
CA THR A 69 -22.27 -0.44 -26.31
C THR A 69 -23.52 -0.87 -27.09
N ILE A 70 -24.61 -0.14 -26.86
CA ILE A 70 -25.81 -0.15 -27.69
C ILE A 70 -25.35 0.17 -29.13
N SER A 71 -25.74 -0.68 -30.08
CA SER A 71 -25.52 -0.53 -31.53
C SER A 71 -25.95 0.84 -32.06
N PRO A 72 -25.25 1.36 -33.09
CA PRO A 72 -25.89 1.43 -34.42
C PRO A 72 -24.89 1.10 -35.55
N SER A 73 -25.27 0.43 -36.63
CA SER A 73 -25.69 1.12 -37.86
C SER A 73 -26.18 0.14 -38.94
N LEU A 74 -27.23 0.58 -39.66
CA LEU A 74 -27.76 0.04 -40.91
C LEU A 74 -26.77 0.14 -42.09
N GLY A 75 -26.93 -0.77 -43.07
CA GLY A 75 -26.50 -0.65 -44.46
C GLY A 75 -25.59 -1.81 -44.88
N GLY A 76 -25.81 -2.57 -45.94
CA GLY A 76 -26.76 -2.57 -47.05
C GLY A 76 -26.33 -3.71 -48.00
N MET A 77 -27.30 -4.23 -48.75
CA MET A 77 -27.25 -5.10 -49.95
C MET A 77 -25.97 -5.06 -50.81
N PRO A 78 -25.66 -6.09 -51.63
CA PRO A 78 -26.61 -6.84 -52.47
C PRO A 78 -26.54 -8.38 -52.45
#